data_AF-A0A1I7YYH7-F1
#
_entry.id   AF-A0A1I7YYH7-F1
#
_cell.length_a   1.000
_cell.length_b   1.000
_cell.length_c   1.000
_cell.angle_alpha   90.00
_cell.angle_beta   90.00
_cell.angle_gamma   90.00
#
_symmetry.space_group_name_H-M   'P 1'
#
loop_
_entity.id
_entity.type
_entity.pdbx_description
1 polymer ?
#
loop_
_entity_poly.entity_id
_entity_poly.type
_entity_poly.pdbx_seq_one_letter_code
_entity_poly.pdbx_strand_id
1 'polypeptide(L)'
;MRPLQKAKLIATCVALSYACNLQYGYSSVYLNTPVEGFKTYLNESLTRRGWLMTEDTYSWMWNLILNIWFVGFFFGVWLSPFLNDRYGRKVGFILMNTISLLGSITRYLGTLLYVPELLFIGRILVSIATAVTYQSQILYFQECSPTKLRGSLSFFSDFSFSTMALLGMSLGTKNVFGDHISYLLGVMVIPYVNLQESVAQWSSTSMAMCYTLGTMCGAFCIER
;
A
#
# COMPACT_ATOMS: atom_id res chain seq x y z
N MET A 1 -8.06 33.50 1.24
CA MET A 1 -7.40 32.75 0.16
C MET A 1 -8.02 33.12 -1.17
N ARG A 2 -7.19 33.47 -2.16
CA ARG A 2 -7.63 33.67 -3.55
C ARG A 2 -8.23 32.36 -4.10
N PRO A 3 -9.24 32.39 -4.99
CA PRO A 3 -9.88 31.18 -5.50
C PRO A 3 -8.89 30.20 -6.15
N LEU A 4 -7.88 30.73 -6.86
CA LEU A 4 -6.81 29.93 -7.47
C LEU A 4 -5.95 29.18 -6.45
N GLN A 5 -5.69 29.77 -5.27
CA GLN A 5 -4.92 29.14 -4.20
C GLN A 5 -5.71 28.02 -3.51
N LYS A 6 -7.02 28.22 -3.34
CA LYS A 6 -7.91 27.17 -2.81
C LYS A 6 -7.97 25.96 -3.74
N ALA A 7 -8.13 26.21 -5.04
CA ALA A 7 -8.16 25.14 -6.05
C ALA A 7 -6.84 24.35 -6.08
N LYS A 8 -5.70 25.05 -6.05
CA LYS A 8 -4.38 24.40 -5.95
C LYS A 8 -4.26 23.55 -4.69
N LEU A 9 -4.60 24.07 -3.51
CA LEU A 9 -4.54 23.32 -2.26
C LEU A 9 -5.38 22.04 -2.32
N ILE A 10 -6.64 22.14 -2.76
CA ILE A 10 -7.54 20.99 -2.86
C ILE A 10 -6.97 19.94 -3.82
N ALA A 11 -6.47 20.35 -5.00
CA ALA A 11 -5.86 19.43 -5.95
C ALA A 11 -4.64 18.70 -5.34
N THR A 12 -3.79 19.41 -4.59
CA THR A 12 -2.62 18.80 -3.94
C THR A 12 -3.00 17.82 -2.84
N CYS A 13 -4.01 18.13 -2.03
CA CYS A 13 -4.50 17.23 -0.99
C CYS A 13 -5.17 15.98 -1.57
N VAL A 14 -5.91 16.13 -2.67
CA VAL A 14 -6.51 14.98 -3.37
C VAL A 14 -5.42 14.08 -3.94
N ALA A 15 -4.42 14.65 -4.63
CA ALA A 15 -3.31 13.88 -5.18
C ALA A 15 -2.52 13.14 -4.08
N LEU A 16 -2.25 13.82 -2.96
CA LEU A 16 -1.58 13.21 -1.80
C LEU A 16 -2.44 12.08 -1.20
N SER A 17 -3.76 12.28 -1.07
CA SER A 17 -4.67 11.24 -0.55
C SER A 17 -4.59 9.96 -1.36
N TYR A 18 -4.64 10.06 -2.68
CA TYR A 18 -4.56 8.90 -3.56
C TYR A 18 -3.20 8.19 -3.47
N ALA A 19 -2.08 8.92 -3.38
CA ALA A 19 -0.77 8.27 -3.27
C ALA A 19 -0.54 7.56 -1.94
N CYS A 20 -0.92 8.17 -0.82
CA CYS A 20 -0.79 7.55 0.49
C CYS A 20 -1.73 6.35 0.64
N ASN A 21 -3.00 6.53 0.28
CA ASN A 21 -4.02 5.51 0.48
C ASN A 21 -3.99 4.41 -0.58
N LEU A 22 -3.23 4.55 -1.66
CA LEU A 22 -3.00 3.48 -2.63
C LEU A 22 -2.44 2.24 -1.91
N GLN A 23 -1.31 2.40 -1.21
CA GLN A 23 -0.70 1.28 -0.51
C GLN A 23 -1.59 0.78 0.62
N TYR A 24 -2.21 1.70 1.36
CA TYR A 24 -3.04 1.37 2.52
C TYR A 24 -4.30 0.60 2.14
N GLY A 25 -5.13 1.17 1.26
CA GLY A 25 -6.39 0.59 0.81
C GLY A 25 -6.16 -0.74 0.12
N TYR A 26 -5.19 -0.80 -0.79
CA TYR A 26 -4.85 -2.04 -1.50
C TYR A 26 -4.34 -3.12 -0.54
N SER A 27 -3.32 -2.82 0.27
CA SER A 27 -2.67 -3.82 1.15
C SER A 27 -3.59 -4.40 2.23
N SER A 28 -4.65 -3.67 2.58
CA SER A 28 -5.65 -4.09 3.57
C SER A 28 -6.61 -5.16 3.04
N VAL A 29 -6.85 -5.21 1.73
CA VAL A 29 -7.92 -6.04 1.15
C VAL A 29 -7.46 -7.09 0.14
N TYR A 30 -6.30 -6.90 -0.50
CA TYR A 30 -5.87 -7.76 -1.62
C TYR A 30 -5.71 -9.25 -1.27
N LEU A 31 -5.52 -9.64 0.00
CA LEU A 31 -5.44 -11.07 0.37
C LEU A 31 -6.79 -11.71 0.64
N ASN A 32 -7.82 -10.89 0.88
CA ASN A 32 -9.12 -11.40 1.29
C ASN A 32 -9.90 -11.98 0.10
N THR A 33 -9.53 -11.61 -1.12
CA THR A 33 -10.20 -12.09 -2.34
C THR A 33 -9.60 -13.40 -2.88
N PRO A 34 -8.26 -13.56 -3.03
CA PRO A 34 -7.66 -14.78 -3.59
C PRO A 34 -7.11 -15.73 -2.50
N VAL A 35 -7.95 -16.08 -1.51
CA VAL A 35 -7.55 -16.94 -0.38
C VAL A 35 -7.04 -18.31 -0.86
N GLU A 36 -7.74 -18.90 -1.83
CA GLU A 36 -7.34 -20.18 -2.42
C GLU A 36 -6.01 -20.08 -3.16
N GLY A 37 -5.77 -18.99 -3.90
CA GLY A 37 -4.48 -18.73 -4.52
C GLY A 37 -3.36 -18.76 -3.48
N PHE A 38 -3.50 -18.00 -2.39
CA PHE A 38 -2.50 -17.99 -1.32
C PHE A 38 -2.31 -19.36 -0.68
N LYS A 39 -3.37 -20.16 -0.51
CA LYS A 39 -3.26 -21.55 -0.04
C LYS A 39 -2.42 -22.40 -0.99
N THR A 40 -2.65 -22.32 -2.29
CA THR A 40 -1.86 -23.03 -3.31
C THR A 40 -0.40 -22.61 -3.27
N TYR A 41 -0.12 -21.30 -3.22
CA TYR A 41 1.24 -20.77 -3.13
C TYR A 41 1.99 -21.27 -1.89
N LEU A 42 1.34 -21.26 -0.72
CA LEU A 42 1.94 -21.78 0.51
C LEU A 42 2.22 -23.28 0.39
N ASN A 43 1.28 -24.05 -0.16
CA ASN A 43 1.46 -25.49 -0.34
C ASN A 43 2.64 -25.81 -1.26
N GLU A 44 2.73 -25.14 -2.41
CA GLU A 44 3.83 -25.29 -3.35
C GLU A 44 5.17 -24.91 -2.71
N SER A 45 5.20 -23.83 -1.91
CA SER A 45 6.40 -23.37 -1.22
C SER A 45 6.91 -24.39 -0.20
N LEU A 46 6.02 -25.03 0.56
CA LEU A 46 6.39 -26.10 1.51
C LEU A 46 6.79 -27.39 0.79
N THR A 47 6.04 -27.78 -0.24
CA THR A 47 6.29 -29.01 -1.00
C THR A 47 7.67 -28.98 -1.67
N ARG A 48 8.09 -27.82 -2.20
CA ARG A 48 9.45 -27.62 -2.76
C ARG A 48 10.57 -27.83 -1.74
N ARG A 49 10.27 -27.66 -0.45
CA ARG A 49 11.21 -27.91 0.66
C ARG A 49 11.14 -29.36 1.17
N GLY A 50 10.24 -30.17 0.63
CA GLY A 50 9.99 -31.55 1.05
C GLY A 50 9.01 -31.69 2.22
N TRP A 51 8.23 -30.64 2.53
CA TRP A 51 7.30 -30.63 3.66
C TRP A 51 5.87 -30.74 3.14
N LEU A 52 5.03 -31.57 3.78
CA LEU A 52 3.60 -31.65 3.49
C LEU A 52 2.86 -30.60 4.31
N MET A 53 2.04 -29.77 3.65
CA MET A 53 1.26 -28.75 4.35
C MET A 53 0.02 -29.38 4.99
N THR A 54 0.00 -29.45 6.33
CA THR A 54 -1.21 -29.79 7.09
C THR A 54 -2.15 -28.59 7.21
N GLU A 55 -3.44 -28.84 7.43
CA GLU A 55 -4.44 -27.77 7.62
C GLU A 55 -4.12 -26.89 8.85
N ASP A 56 -3.54 -27.47 9.90
CA ASP A 56 -3.08 -26.73 11.08
C ASP A 56 -1.94 -25.76 10.72
N THR A 57 -0.95 -26.25 9.95
CA THR A 57 0.18 -25.42 9.50
C THR A 57 -0.29 -24.27 8.61
N TYR A 58 -1.18 -24.57 7.65
CA TYR A 58 -1.79 -23.54 6.82
C TYR A 58 -2.54 -22.50 7.65
N SER A 59 -3.37 -22.94 8.60
CA SER A 59 -4.15 -22.06 9.46
C SER A 59 -3.24 -21.14 10.29
N TRP A 60 -2.14 -21.66 10.85
CA TRP A 60 -1.15 -20.85 11.56
C TRP A 60 -0.47 -19.83 10.66
N MET A 61 0.00 -20.24 9.48
CA MET A 61 0.65 -19.34 8.52
C MET A 61 -0.32 -18.26 8.02
N TRP A 62 -1.54 -18.64 7.67
CA TRP A 62 -2.55 -17.70 7.17
C TRP A 62 -2.95 -16.67 8.23
N ASN A 63 -3.20 -17.12 9.47
CA ASN A 63 -3.46 -16.21 10.59
C ASN A 63 -2.29 -15.27 10.83
N LEU A 64 -1.05 -15.77 10.76
CA LEU A 64 0.13 -14.93 10.90
C LEU A 64 0.21 -13.90 9.76
N ILE A 65 -0.05 -14.28 8.51
CA ILE A 65 -0.06 -13.35 7.36
C ILE A 65 -1.07 -12.23 7.62
N LEU A 66 -2.29 -12.55 8.05
CA LEU A 66 -3.32 -11.53 8.28
C LEU A 66 -2.93 -10.61 9.45
N ASN A 67 -2.52 -11.17 10.58
CA ASN A 67 -2.36 -10.42 11.83
C ASN A 67 -1.05 -9.63 11.91
N ILE A 68 0.02 -10.06 11.22
CA ILE A 68 1.30 -9.35 11.26
C ILE A 68 1.22 -7.93 10.70
N TRP A 69 0.20 -7.66 9.86
CA TRP A 69 -0.13 -6.32 9.41
C TRP A 69 -0.41 -5.38 10.59
N PHE A 70 -1.27 -5.79 11.53
CA PHE A 70 -1.63 -4.95 12.68
C PHE A 70 -0.45 -4.71 13.62
N VAL A 71 0.41 -5.71 13.80
CA VAL A 71 1.64 -5.58 14.59
C VAL A 71 2.58 -4.54 13.99
N GLY A 72 2.84 -4.61 12.68
CA GLY A 72 3.64 -3.60 11.99
C GLY A 72 3.00 -2.21 12.06
N PHE A 73 1.68 -2.13 11.93
CA PHE A 73 0.96 -0.87 11.96
C PHE A 73 1.08 -0.20 13.33
N PHE A 74 0.95 -0.98 14.42
CA PHE A 74 1.14 -0.51 15.78
C PHE A 74 2.52 0.14 15.96
N PHE A 75 3.61 -0.53 15.57
CA PHE A 75 4.94 0.05 15.66
C PHE A 75 5.12 1.29 14.78
N GLY A 76 4.53 1.30 13.58
CA GLY A 76 4.54 2.47 12.71
C GLY A 76 3.79 3.67 13.32
N VAL A 77 2.74 3.44 14.10
CA VAL A 77 2.04 4.51 14.84
C VAL A 77 2.96 5.16 15.85
N TRP A 78 3.68 4.38 16.64
CA TRP A 78 4.64 4.90 17.62
C TRP A 78 5.86 5.57 16.97
N LEU A 79 6.27 5.09 15.80
CA LEU A 79 7.40 5.62 15.06
C LEU A 79 7.10 6.98 14.39
N SER A 80 5.84 7.23 14.03
CA SER A 80 5.41 8.39 13.27
C SER A 80 5.77 9.74 13.92
N PRO A 81 5.43 10.03 15.19
CA PRO A 81 5.80 11.30 15.83
C PRO A 81 7.32 11.51 15.86
N PHE A 82 8.08 10.47 16.19
CA PHE A 82 9.54 10.56 16.24
C PHE A 82 10.15 10.96 14.90
N LEU A 83 9.65 10.39 13.79
CA LEU A 83 10.13 10.71 12.44
C LEU A 83 9.66 12.08 11.97
N ASN A 84 8.38 12.39 12.16
CA ASN A 84 7.76 13.61 11.65
C ASN A 84 8.21 14.87 12.41
N ASP A 85 8.39 14.79 13.73
CA ASP A 85 8.77 15.93 14.55
C ASP A 85 10.28 16.21 14.48
N ARG A 86 11.11 15.17 14.34
CA ARG A 86 12.58 15.30 14.32
C ARG A 86 13.17 15.60 12.95
N TYR A 87 12.68 14.94 11.90
CA TYR A 87 13.25 15.05 10.54
C TYR A 87 12.34 15.84 9.59
N GLY A 88 11.14 16.21 10.03
CA GLY A 88 10.14 16.89 9.21
C GLY A 88 9.30 15.92 8.39
N ARG A 89 8.06 16.34 8.10
CA ARG A 89 7.02 15.52 7.45
C ARG A 89 7.44 15.05 6.05
N LYS A 90 8.14 15.91 5.29
CA LYS A 90 8.62 15.59 3.93
C LYS A 90 9.64 14.45 3.91
N VAL A 91 10.61 14.49 4.83
CA VAL A 91 11.65 13.46 4.92
C VAL A 91 11.05 12.14 5.38
N GLY A 92 10.17 12.18 6.39
CA GLY A 92 9.40 11.02 6.82
C GLY A 92 8.60 10.39 5.67
N PHE A 93 7.93 11.22 4.87
CA PHE A 93 7.15 10.76 3.73
C PHE A 93 8.00 10.05 2.67
N ILE A 94 9.12 10.63 2.25
CA ILE A 94 10.02 10.04 1.24
C ILE A 94 10.61 8.72 1.75
N LEU A 95 11.17 8.72 2.96
CA LEU A 95 11.78 7.53 3.56
C LEU A 95 10.80 6.37 3.66
N MET A 96 9.58 6.63 4.15
CA MET A 96 8.58 5.58 4.32
C MET A 96 8.05 5.07 2.97
N ASN A 97 7.91 5.93 1.96
CA ASN A 97 7.60 5.45 0.61
C ASN A 97 8.70 4.56 0.04
N THR A 98 9.98 4.88 0.27
CA THR A 98 11.08 3.99 -0.11
C THR A 98 11.00 2.65 0.61
N ILE A 99 10.73 2.64 1.92
CA ILE A 99 10.56 1.40 2.70
C ILE A 99 9.35 0.59 2.21
N SER A 100 8.24 1.26 1.88
CA SER A 100 7.04 0.63 1.31
C SER A 100 7.34 -0.04 -0.04
N LEU A 101 8.12 0.63 -0.90
CA LEU A 101 8.57 0.06 -2.17
C LEU A 101 9.45 -1.17 -1.95
N LEU A 102 10.45 -1.08 -1.06
CA LEU A 102 11.31 -2.21 -0.71
C LEU A 102 10.53 -3.38 -0.12
N GLY A 103 9.54 -3.12 0.74
CA GLY A 103 8.67 -4.15 1.30
C GLY A 103 7.77 -4.80 0.25
N SER A 104 7.29 -4.02 -0.73
CA SER A 104 6.52 -4.53 -1.87
C SER A 104 7.38 -5.39 -2.80
N ILE A 105 8.61 -4.96 -3.10
CA ILE A 105 9.60 -5.76 -3.85
C ILE A 105 9.90 -7.07 -3.12
N THR A 106 10.11 -7.01 -1.81
CA THR A 106 10.40 -8.19 -0.98
C THR A 106 9.25 -9.20 -1.03
N ARG A 107 7.99 -8.73 -0.95
CA ARG A 107 6.79 -9.58 -1.09
C ARG A 107 6.71 -10.21 -2.49
N TYR A 108 6.97 -9.42 -3.53
CA TYR A 108 6.96 -9.90 -4.91
C TYR A 108 8.04 -10.96 -5.17
N LEU A 109 9.27 -10.71 -4.72
CA LEU A 109 10.36 -11.69 -4.76
C LEU A 109 10.05 -12.94 -3.95
N GLY A 110 9.39 -12.79 -2.80
CA GLY A 110 8.88 -13.92 -2.01
C GLY A 110 8.02 -14.86 -2.85
N THR A 111 7.09 -14.31 -3.63
CA THR A 111 6.25 -15.12 -4.52
C THR A 111 6.99 -15.74 -5.71
N LEU A 112 7.99 -15.08 -6.27
CA LEU A 112 8.79 -15.64 -7.36
C LEU A 112 9.72 -16.76 -6.89
N LEU A 113 10.30 -16.61 -5.71
CA LEU A 113 11.27 -17.54 -5.13
C LEU A 113 10.60 -18.66 -4.33
N TYR A 114 9.27 -18.62 -4.15
CA TYR A 114 8.53 -19.56 -3.30
C TYR A 114 9.03 -19.57 -1.84
N VAL A 115 9.27 -18.37 -1.30
CA VAL A 115 9.76 -18.15 0.07
C VAL A 115 8.71 -17.35 0.86
N PRO A 116 7.83 -18.02 1.63
CA PRO A 116 6.77 -17.36 2.38
C PRO A 116 7.31 -16.42 3.47
N GLU A 117 8.53 -16.65 3.98
CA GLU A 117 9.20 -15.78 4.97
C GLU A 117 9.32 -14.33 4.47
N LEU A 118 9.64 -14.15 3.19
CA LEU A 118 9.75 -12.83 2.57
C LEU A 118 8.40 -12.13 2.46
N LEU A 119 7.30 -12.89 2.34
CA LEU A 119 5.95 -12.33 2.36
C LEU A 119 5.65 -11.69 3.72
N PHE A 120 6.00 -12.36 4.83
CA PHE A 120 5.82 -11.83 6.17
C PHE A 120 6.67 -10.58 6.41
N ILE A 121 7.96 -10.65 6.07
CA ILE A 121 8.90 -9.53 6.26
C ILE A 121 8.44 -8.30 5.48
N GLY A 122 8.15 -8.46 4.19
CA GLY A 122 7.72 -7.32 3.38
C GLY A 122 6.35 -6.78 3.81
N ARG A 123 5.48 -7.61 4.41
CA ARG A 123 4.20 -7.16 4.97
C ARG A 123 4.38 -6.29 6.22
N ILE A 124 5.33 -6.63 7.10
CA ILE A 124 5.71 -5.78 8.24
C ILE A 124 6.24 -4.43 7.75
N LEU A 125 7.18 -4.45 6.80
CA LEU A 125 7.81 -3.24 6.27
C LEU A 125 6.79 -2.28 5.65
N VAL A 126 5.92 -2.81 4.78
CA VAL A 126 4.83 -2.03 4.17
C VAL A 126 3.87 -1.51 5.23
N SER A 127 3.54 -2.31 6.25
CA SER A 127 2.59 -1.90 7.29
C SER A 127 3.13 -0.74 8.14
N ILE A 128 4.40 -0.82 8.58
CA ILE A 128 5.07 0.27 9.30
C ILE A 128 5.09 1.54 8.45
N ALA A 129 5.53 1.42 7.19
CA ALA A 129 5.60 2.55 6.27
C ALA A 129 4.22 3.20 6.06
N THR A 130 3.19 2.38 5.84
CA THR A 130 1.81 2.83 5.64
C THR A 130 1.26 3.58 6.85
N ALA A 131 1.51 3.08 8.07
CA ALA A 131 1.07 3.75 9.28
C ALA A 131 1.68 5.15 9.43
N VAL A 132 2.99 5.29 9.14
CA VAL A 132 3.68 6.58 9.22
C VAL A 132 3.20 7.52 8.12
N THR A 133 3.09 7.08 6.86
CA THR A 133 2.63 7.93 5.76
C THR A 133 1.19 8.41 5.94
N TYR A 134 0.29 7.53 6.40
CA TYR A 134 -1.11 7.89 6.68
C TYR A 134 -1.21 8.96 7.77
N GLN A 135 -0.51 8.82 8.89
CA GLN A 135 -0.51 9.85 9.93
C GLN A 135 0.10 11.17 9.46
N SER A 136 1.19 11.10 8.70
CA SER A 136 1.84 12.29 8.13
C SER A 136 0.89 13.05 7.19
N GLN A 137 0.10 12.33 6.40
CA GLN A 137 -0.93 12.91 5.54
C GLN A 137 -2.04 13.61 6.36
N ILE A 138 -2.54 12.97 7.42
CA ILE A 138 -3.58 13.55 8.28
C ILE A 138 -3.06 14.84 8.94
N LEU A 139 -1.84 14.83 9.48
CA LEU A 139 -1.20 16.01 10.06
C LEU A 139 -1.03 17.12 9.01
N TYR A 140 -0.57 16.78 7.81
CA TYR A 140 -0.43 17.73 6.70
C TYR A 140 -1.79 18.39 6.34
N PHE A 141 -2.88 17.62 6.32
CA PHE A 141 -4.22 18.19 6.08
C PHE A 141 -4.64 19.14 7.19
N GLN A 142 -4.31 18.84 8.44
CA GLN A 142 -4.60 19.74 9.56
C GLN A 142 -3.77 21.03 9.50
N GLU A 143 -2.50 20.95 9.12
CA GLU A 143 -1.57 22.08 9.08
C GLU A 143 -1.81 23.02 7.88
N CYS A 144 -2.05 22.46 6.68
CA CYS A 144 -2.15 23.25 5.46
C CYS A 144 -3.55 23.79 5.16
N SER A 145 -4.60 23.19 5.72
CA SER A 145 -5.97 23.56 5.37
C SER A 145 -6.63 24.54 6.34
N PRO A 146 -7.42 25.51 5.81
CA PRO A 146 -8.19 26.42 6.65
C PRO A 146 -9.27 25.63 7.40
N THR A 147 -9.62 26.08 8.61
CA THR A 147 -10.49 25.35 9.55
C THR A 147 -11.82 24.88 8.95
N LYS A 148 -12.38 25.64 8.01
CA LYS A 148 -13.64 25.33 7.32
C LYS A 148 -13.55 24.16 6.32
N LEU A 149 -12.36 23.82 5.84
CA LEU A 149 -12.13 22.78 4.82
C LEU A 149 -11.51 21.49 5.39
N ARG A 150 -11.04 21.50 6.65
CA ARG A 150 -10.40 20.35 7.30
C ARG A 150 -11.25 19.08 7.20
N GLY A 151 -12.53 19.18 7.56
CA GLY A 151 -13.45 18.03 7.52
C GLY A 151 -13.65 17.45 6.11
N SER A 152 -13.79 18.31 5.09
CA SER A 152 -13.92 17.87 3.70
C SER A 152 -12.67 17.14 3.20
N LEU A 153 -11.47 17.62 3.56
CA LEU A 153 -10.22 16.99 3.15
C LEU A 153 -9.99 15.63 3.83
N SER A 154 -10.35 15.50 5.12
CA SER A 154 -10.33 14.20 5.79
C SER A 154 -11.29 13.21 5.12
N PHE A 155 -12.50 13.64 4.76
CA PHE A 155 -13.45 12.80 4.02
C PHE A 155 -12.89 12.36 2.66
N PHE A 156 -12.19 13.23 1.93
CA PHE A 156 -11.53 12.85 0.68
C PHE A 156 -10.43 11.80 0.87
N SER A 157 -9.73 11.80 2.02
CA SER A 157 -8.79 10.74 2.36
C SER A 157 -9.51 9.39 2.48
N ASP A 158 -10.58 9.33 3.25
CA ASP A 158 -11.32 8.08 3.47
C ASP A 158 -12.01 7.59 2.19
N PHE A 159 -12.50 8.52 1.36
CA PHE A 159 -12.98 8.22 0.02
C PHE A 159 -11.87 7.60 -0.84
N SER A 160 -10.67 8.19 -0.86
CA SER A 160 -9.55 7.64 -1.61
C SER A 160 -9.16 6.24 -1.12
N PHE A 161 -9.09 6.01 0.19
CA PHE A 161 -8.89 4.66 0.76
C PHE A 161 -9.93 3.67 0.25
N SER A 162 -11.20 4.05 0.28
CA SER A 162 -12.30 3.20 -0.18
C SER A 162 -12.16 2.86 -1.67
N THR A 163 -11.80 3.82 -2.52
CA THR A 163 -11.55 3.57 -3.95
C THR A 163 -10.36 2.64 -4.17
N MET A 164 -9.28 2.78 -3.41
CA MET A 164 -8.09 1.90 -3.53
C MET A 164 -8.37 0.49 -2.99
N ALA A 165 -9.20 0.36 -1.96
CA ALA A 165 -9.68 -0.93 -1.48
C ALA A 165 -10.58 -1.62 -2.52
N LEU A 166 -11.47 -0.88 -3.18
CA LEU A 166 -12.26 -1.43 -4.30
C LEU A 166 -11.36 -1.95 -5.42
N LEU A 167 -10.30 -1.21 -5.76
CA LEU A 167 -9.30 -1.69 -6.73
C LEU A 167 -8.59 -2.95 -6.25
N GLY A 168 -8.21 -3.03 -4.97
CA GLY A 168 -7.59 -4.23 -4.40
C GLY A 168 -8.48 -5.47 -4.49
N MET A 169 -9.77 -5.31 -4.19
CA MET A 169 -10.75 -6.40 -4.30
C MET A 169 -11.02 -6.79 -5.75
N SER A 170 -11.15 -5.81 -6.66
CA SER A 170 -11.39 -6.11 -8.08
C SER A 170 -10.22 -6.86 -8.69
N LEU A 171 -8.98 -6.44 -8.40
CA LEU A 171 -7.77 -7.11 -8.89
C LEU A 171 -7.57 -8.49 -8.27
N GLY A 172 -7.98 -8.70 -7.02
CA GLY A 172 -7.88 -9.98 -6.33
C GLY A 172 -8.90 -11.05 -6.79
N THR A 173 -9.83 -10.70 -7.68
CA THR A 173 -10.83 -11.66 -8.19
C THR A 173 -10.17 -12.70 -9.11
N LYS A 174 -10.65 -13.95 -9.08
CA LYS A 174 -10.15 -15.06 -9.92
C LYS A 174 -10.06 -14.69 -11.41
N ASN A 175 -11.08 -14.00 -11.92
CA ASN A 175 -11.15 -13.56 -13.32
C ASN A 175 -10.08 -12.51 -13.73
N VAL A 176 -9.30 -11.97 -12.78
CA VAL A 176 -8.29 -10.93 -13.05
C VAL A 176 -6.89 -11.42 -12.66
N PHE A 177 -6.48 -11.26 -11.39
CA PHE A 177 -5.16 -11.71 -10.91
C PHE A 177 -5.25 -12.73 -9.77
N GLY A 178 -6.44 -13.21 -9.42
CA GLY A 178 -6.62 -14.12 -8.29
C GLY A 178 -5.89 -15.45 -8.43
N ASP A 179 -5.68 -15.93 -9.66
CA ASP A 179 -4.96 -17.17 -9.96
C ASP A 179 -3.43 -16.96 -10.05
N HIS A 180 -2.98 -15.71 -10.18
CA HIS A 180 -1.58 -15.34 -10.34
C HIS A 180 -1.14 -14.31 -9.29
N ILE A 181 -0.91 -14.79 -8.07
CA ILE A 181 -0.56 -13.97 -6.90
C ILE A 181 0.69 -13.13 -7.11
N SER A 182 1.66 -13.63 -7.89
CA SER A 182 2.86 -12.88 -8.24
C SER A 182 2.51 -11.58 -8.96
N TYR A 183 1.55 -11.60 -9.89
CA TYR A 183 1.10 -10.37 -10.55
C TYR A 183 0.34 -9.47 -9.58
N LEU A 184 -0.52 -10.02 -8.73
CA LEU A 184 -1.24 -9.27 -7.70
C LEU A 184 -0.26 -8.50 -6.79
N LEU A 185 0.76 -9.17 -6.25
CA LEU A 185 1.79 -8.51 -5.43
C LEU A 185 2.70 -7.57 -6.25
N GLY A 186 2.91 -7.90 -7.52
CA GLY A 186 3.72 -7.12 -8.46
C GLY A 186 3.07 -5.81 -8.90
N VAL A 187 1.74 -5.65 -8.75
CA VAL A 187 1.02 -4.41 -9.10
C VAL A 187 1.61 -3.18 -8.41
N MET A 188 2.12 -3.32 -7.18
CA MET A 188 2.72 -2.23 -6.41
C MET A 188 4.22 -2.02 -6.69
N VAL A 189 4.85 -2.92 -7.43
CA VAL A 189 6.30 -2.94 -7.71
C VAL A 189 6.62 -2.59 -9.14
N ILE A 190 5.77 -2.99 -10.09
CA ILE A 190 6.07 -2.95 -11.52
C ILE A 190 5.42 -1.71 -12.14
N PRO A 191 6.20 -0.64 -12.43
CA PRO A 191 5.90 0.18 -13.57
C PRO A 191 6.36 -0.60 -14.81
N TYR A 192 5.39 -1.18 -15.53
CA TYR A 192 5.57 -1.57 -16.93
C TYR A 192 6.56 -2.71 -17.26
N VAL A 193 6.07 -3.95 -17.38
CA VAL A 193 6.65 -4.95 -18.31
C VAL A 193 5.52 -5.77 -18.93
N ASN A 194 5.12 -5.41 -20.15
CA ASN A 194 4.42 -6.27 -21.12
C ASN A 194 3.31 -7.22 -20.61
N LEU A 195 2.27 -6.70 -19.95
CA LEU A 195 0.99 -7.41 -19.86
C LEU A 195 0.17 -7.07 -21.11
N GLN A 196 -0.13 -8.08 -21.93
CA GLN A 196 -0.83 -7.98 -23.21
C GLN A 196 -2.35 -7.76 -23.07
N GLU A 197 -2.83 -7.42 -21.87
CA GLU A 197 -4.22 -7.13 -21.57
C GLU A 197 -4.44 -5.64 -21.40
N SER A 198 -5.34 -5.10 -22.22
CA SER A 198 -5.71 -3.68 -22.20
C SER A 198 -6.11 -3.20 -20.80
N VAL A 199 -6.85 -4.00 -20.02
CA VAL A 199 -7.36 -3.62 -18.69
C VAL A 199 -6.27 -3.60 -17.61
N ALA A 200 -5.31 -4.53 -17.66
CA ALA A 200 -4.17 -4.58 -16.75
C ALA A 200 -3.28 -3.34 -16.91
N GLN A 201 -3.04 -2.92 -18.16
CA GLN A 201 -2.21 -1.75 -18.47
C GLN A 201 -2.81 -0.44 -17.93
N TRP A 202 -4.13 -0.23 -18.00
CA TRP A 202 -4.73 1.00 -17.46
C TRP A 202 -4.66 1.08 -15.94
N SER A 203 -4.86 -0.04 -15.23
CA SER A 203 -4.87 -0.05 -13.75
C SER A 203 -3.47 0.05 -13.15
N SER A 204 -2.49 -0.73 -13.64
CA SER A 204 -1.13 -0.73 -13.11
C SER A 204 -0.37 0.54 -13.45
N THR A 205 -0.55 1.08 -14.66
CA THR A 205 0.13 2.32 -15.09
C THR A 205 -0.47 3.53 -14.38
N SER A 206 -1.80 3.59 -14.22
CA SER A 206 -2.44 4.67 -13.45
C SER A 206 -2.06 4.61 -11.97
N MET A 207 -1.93 3.43 -11.36
CA MET A 207 -1.54 3.32 -9.95
C MET A 207 -0.06 3.60 -9.72
N ALA A 208 0.84 3.11 -10.57
CA ALA A 208 2.26 3.44 -10.49
C ALA A 208 2.50 4.93 -10.80
N MET A 209 1.75 5.52 -11.74
CA MET A 209 1.76 6.96 -11.99
C MET A 209 1.16 7.73 -10.82
N CYS A 210 0.03 7.32 -10.22
CA CYS A 210 -0.53 7.98 -9.04
C CYS A 210 0.41 7.87 -7.83
N TYR A 211 1.11 6.75 -7.67
CA TYR A 211 2.07 6.56 -6.60
C TYR A 211 3.32 7.42 -6.81
N THR A 212 3.92 7.39 -7.99
CA THR A 212 5.12 8.18 -8.31
C THR A 212 4.78 9.67 -8.42
N LEU A 213 3.75 10.05 -9.17
CA LEU A 213 3.29 11.44 -9.26
C LEU A 213 2.79 11.95 -7.93
N GLY A 214 2.09 11.18 -7.11
CA GLY A 214 1.66 11.66 -5.79
C GLY A 214 2.77 11.61 -4.73
N THR A 215 3.79 10.75 -4.88
CA THR A 215 5.03 10.84 -4.09
C THR A 215 5.82 12.09 -4.47
N MET A 216 5.93 12.40 -5.76
CA MET A 216 6.60 13.61 -6.26
C MET A 216 5.78 14.87 -5.93
N CYS A 217 4.48 14.90 -6.22
CA CYS A 217 3.58 15.99 -5.85
C CYS A 217 3.52 16.18 -4.34
N GLY A 218 3.47 15.11 -3.55
CA GLY A 218 3.58 15.17 -2.09
C GLY A 218 4.91 15.79 -1.66
N ALA A 219 6.04 15.34 -2.22
CA ALA A 219 7.36 15.90 -1.92
C ALA A 219 7.53 17.37 -2.35
N PHE A 220 6.86 17.82 -3.42
CA PHE A 220 6.88 19.21 -3.88
C PHE A 220 5.85 20.11 -3.17
N CYS A 221 4.73 19.55 -2.72
CA CYS A 221 3.65 20.33 -2.08
C CYS A 221 3.82 20.45 -0.56
N ILE A 222 4.52 19.49 0.08
CA ILE A 222 5.00 19.63 1.47
C ILE A 222 6.19 20.62 1.47
N GLU A 223 5.93 21.86 1.10
CA GLU A 223 6.77 23.02 1.41
C GLU A 223 6.11 23.79 2.55
N ARG A 224 6.36 23.28 3.76
CA ARG A 224 6.64 24.03 5.00
C ARG A 224 7.03 23.07 6.11
#